data_AF-A0A2R6CIS2-F1
#
_entry.id   AF-A0A2R6CIS2-F1
#
_cell.length_a   1.000
_cell.length_b   1.000
_cell.length_c   1.000
_cell.angle_alpha   90.00
_cell.angle_beta   90.00
_cell.angle_gamma   90.00
#
_symmetry.space_group_name_H-M   'P 1'
#
loop_
_entity.id
_entity.type
_entity.pdbx_description
1 polymer ?
#
loop_
_entity_poly.entity_id
_entity_poly.type
_entity_poly.pdbx_seq_one_letter_code
_entity_poly.pdbx_strand_id
1 'polypeptide(L)'
;MENSEESTGELTPPAEAFAAVANEIRVGILRALFDAEEPRSFSDLRGDVEGPVGAVVLDHPAVVAFHDEHGIDLRKTLVWELPWLFEDHATEESEDPHRMRVTPEVDGDRISLVLDGDMSVVSVDTDP
;
A
#
# COMPACT_ATOMS: atom_id res chain seq x y z
N MET A 1 19.81 -17.98 39.23
CA MET A 1 18.73 -18.27 38.28
C MET A 1 17.50 -17.61 38.89
N GLU A 2 16.89 -16.58 38.32
CA GLU A 2 16.71 -16.19 36.92
C GLU A 2 17.09 -14.71 36.69
N ASN A 3 17.58 -14.42 35.50
CA ASN A 3 17.87 -13.08 35.00
C ASN A 3 16.63 -12.64 34.22
N SER A 4 15.84 -11.71 34.77
CA SER A 4 14.70 -11.12 34.07
C SER A 4 15.22 -10.18 32.99
N GLU A 5 15.03 -10.54 31.73
CA GLU A 5 15.30 -9.66 30.59
C GLU A 5 14.25 -8.54 30.58
N GLU A 6 14.64 -7.37 31.09
CA GLU A 6 13.93 -6.13 30.89
C GLU A 6 14.03 -5.77 29.40
N SER A 7 12.95 -5.98 28.66
CA SER A 7 12.81 -5.55 27.27
C SER A 7 12.85 -4.02 27.22
N THR A 8 14.04 -3.44 27.12
CA THR A 8 14.22 -2.04 26.76
C THR A 8 13.75 -1.86 25.32
N GLY A 9 12.46 -1.52 25.16
CA GLY A 9 11.90 -1.11 23.88
C GLY A 9 12.67 0.09 23.37
N GLU A 10 13.41 -0.10 22.28
CA GLU A 10 14.14 0.97 21.62
C GLU A 10 13.14 2.05 21.21
N LEU A 11 13.24 3.25 21.78
CA LEU A 11 12.32 4.33 21.50
C LEU A 11 12.65 4.90 20.11
N THR A 12 11.79 4.62 19.14
CA THR A 12 11.87 5.20 17.80
C THR A 12 11.92 6.72 17.90
N PRO A 13 12.88 7.40 17.22
CA PRO A 13 12.93 8.85 17.17
C PRO A 13 11.57 9.44 16.74
N PRO A 14 11.11 10.55 17.33
CA PRO A 14 9.78 11.09 17.03
C PRO A 14 9.54 11.32 15.54
N ALA A 15 10.52 11.81 14.79
CA ALA A 15 10.38 12.04 13.35
C ALA A 15 10.13 10.75 12.56
N GLU A 16 10.77 9.65 12.94
CA GLU A 16 10.60 8.33 12.32
C GLU A 16 9.25 7.71 12.72
N ALA A 17 8.85 7.87 13.99
CA ALA A 17 7.52 7.45 14.46
C ALA A 17 6.39 8.24 13.78
N PHE A 18 6.55 9.56 13.61
CA PHE A 18 5.59 10.40 12.90
C PHE A 18 5.58 10.09 11.40
N ALA A 19 6.72 9.85 10.76
CA ALA A 19 6.77 9.40 9.36
C ALA A 19 6.05 8.05 9.18
N ALA A 20 6.17 7.15 10.15
CA ALA A 20 5.42 5.90 10.15
C ALA A 20 3.90 6.09 10.30
N VAL A 21 3.40 7.18 10.89
CA VAL A 21 1.94 7.43 11.00
C VAL A 21 1.44 8.47 9.99
N ALA A 22 2.31 9.25 9.34
CA ALA A 22 1.97 10.36 8.45
C ALA A 22 1.22 9.97 7.17
N ASN A 23 0.92 8.69 6.98
CA ASN A 23 0.09 8.21 5.88
C ASN A 23 -1.41 8.40 6.22
N GLU A 24 -2.17 8.98 5.31
CA GLU A 24 -3.60 9.29 5.49
C GLU A 24 -4.45 8.06 5.84
N ILE A 25 -4.10 6.89 5.30
CA ILE A 25 -4.78 5.62 5.57
C ILE A 25 -4.48 5.15 6.99
N ARG A 26 -3.22 5.32 7.45
CA ARG A 26 -2.85 4.97 8.84
C ARG A 26 -3.55 5.87 9.85
N VAL A 27 -3.65 7.17 9.57
CA VAL A 27 -4.46 8.09 10.41
C VAL A 27 -5.94 7.72 10.34
N GLY A 28 -6.45 7.34 9.16
CA GLY A 28 -7.82 6.84 8.98
C GLY A 28 -8.11 5.61 9.85
N ILE A 29 -7.21 4.62 9.84
CA ILE A 29 -7.30 3.42 10.68
C ILE A 29 -7.23 3.79 12.17
N LEU A 30 -6.27 4.62 12.59
CA LEU A 30 -6.14 5.04 13.98
C LEU A 30 -7.37 5.80 14.48
N ARG A 31 -7.96 6.63 13.61
CA ARG A 31 -9.21 7.33 13.91
C ARG A 31 -10.40 6.38 13.99
N ALA A 32 -10.54 5.44 13.05
CA ALA A 32 -11.59 4.43 13.11
C ALA A 32 -11.50 3.56 14.37
N LEU A 33 -10.27 3.22 14.80
CA LEU A 33 -10.02 2.53 16.06
C LEU A 33 -10.31 3.40 17.29
N PHE A 34 -9.99 4.69 17.23
CA PHE A 34 -10.24 5.63 18.34
C PHE A 34 -11.73 5.93 18.51
N ASP A 35 -12.47 6.08 17.41
CA ASP A 35 -13.91 6.36 17.41
C ASP A 35 -14.75 5.11 17.76
N ALA A 36 -14.15 3.90 17.76
CA ALA A 36 -14.83 2.66 18.10
C ALA A 36 -15.02 2.53 19.62
N GLU A 37 -16.28 2.55 20.08
CA GLU A 37 -16.64 2.34 21.49
C GLU A 37 -16.42 0.87 21.95
N GLU A 38 -16.38 -0.09 21.02
CA GLU A 38 -16.16 -1.52 21.25
C GLU A 38 -15.13 -2.11 20.27
N PRO A 39 -14.44 -3.22 20.60
CA PRO A 39 -13.50 -3.89 19.69
C PRO A 39 -14.17 -4.31 18.37
N ARG A 40 -13.57 -3.91 17.25
CA ARG A 40 -14.04 -4.22 15.89
C ARG A 40 -13.19 -5.32 15.26
N SER A 41 -13.77 -6.10 14.35
CA SER A 41 -12.98 -7.04 13.56
C SER A 41 -12.18 -6.29 12.48
N PHE A 42 -11.09 -6.90 12.01
CA PHE A 42 -10.31 -6.35 10.88
C PHE A 42 -11.15 -6.17 9.62
N SER A 43 -12.14 -7.04 9.38
CA SER A 43 -13.03 -6.94 8.22
C SER A 43 -13.95 -5.72 8.31
N ASP A 44 -14.46 -5.43 9.51
CA ASP A 44 -15.31 -4.24 9.73
C ASP A 44 -14.48 -2.97 9.55
N LEU A 45 -13.29 -2.91 10.14
CA LEU A 45 -12.38 -1.77 10.01
C LEU A 45 -11.90 -1.55 8.57
N ARG A 46 -11.67 -2.64 7.81
CA ARG A 46 -11.30 -2.56 6.38
C ARG A 46 -12.43 -1.94 5.54
N GLY A 47 -13.70 -2.16 5.90
CA GLY A 47 -14.83 -1.56 5.21
C GLY A 47 -14.98 -0.06 5.46
N ASP A 48 -14.44 0.44 6.57
CA ASP A 48 -14.59 1.83 7.01
C ASP A 48 -13.47 2.76 6.51
N VAL A 49 -12.44 2.23 5.84
CA VAL A 49 -11.27 3.01 5.37
C VAL A 49 -10.98 2.69 3.89
N GLU A 50 -10.94 3.74 3.06
CA GLU A 50 -10.53 3.61 1.66
C GLU A 50 -9.01 3.38 1.56
N GLY A 51 -8.63 2.39 0.75
CA GLY A 51 -7.23 2.05 0.44
C GLY A 51 -6.76 2.73 -0.84
N PRO A 52 -5.45 2.73 -1.14
CA PRO A 52 -4.99 3.24 -2.42
C PRO A 52 -5.35 2.23 -3.51
N VAL A 53 -5.75 2.70 -4.69
CA VAL A 53 -6.09 1.82 -5.83
C VAL A 53 -4.94 0.88 -6.18
N GLY A 54 -3.68 1.34 -6.03
CA GLY A 54 -2.49 0.53 -6.25
C GLY A 54 -2.40 -0.74 -5.39
N ALA A 55 -3.11 -0.81 -4.25
CA ALA A 55 -3.13 -2.01 -3.41
C ALA A 55 -3.75 -3.22 -4.12
N VAL A 56 -4.65 -3.00 -5.09
CA VAL A 56 -5.29 -4.07 -5.87
C VAL A 56 -4.29 -4.80 -6.76
N VAL A 57 -3.23 -4.14 -7.21
CA VAL A 57 -2.28 -4.71 -8.17
C VAL A 57 -1.03 -5.32 -7.53
N LEU A 58 -0.89 -5.28 -6.20
CA LEU A 58 0.27 -5.83 -5.50
C LEU A 58 0.50 -7.32 -5.79
N ASP A 59 -0.58 -8.10 -5.88
CA ASP A 59 -0.54 -9.53 -6.18
C ASP A 59 -0.60 -9.83 -7.69
N HIS A 60 -0.70 -8.80 -8.55
CA HIS A 60 -0.80 -9.00 -9.99
C HIS A 60 0.53 -9.57 -10.53
N PRO A 61 0.52 -10.68 -11.30
CA PRO A 61 1.74 -11.38 -11.70
C PRO A 61 2.77 -10.50 -12.41
N ALA A 62 2.32 -9.54 -13.23
CA ALA A 62 3.22 -8.63 -13.93
C ALA A 62 3.89 -7.61 -12.98
N VAL A 63 3.19 -7.16 -11.94
CA VAL A 63 3.75 -6.25 -10.93
C VAL A 63 4.76 -7.00 -10.06
N VAL A 64 4.44 -8.24 -9.68
CA VAL A 64 5.37 -9.11 -8.94
C VAL A 64 6.63 -9.38 -9.77
N ALA A 65 6.48 -9.74 -11.05
CA ALA A 65 7.62 -9.97 -11.93
C ALA A 65 8.49 -8.72 -12.11
N PHE A 66 7.87 -7.57 -12.39
CA PHE A 66 8.58 -6.29 -12.52
C PHE A 66 9.40 -5.95 -11.27
N HIS A 67 8.84 -6.11 -10.07
CA HIS A 67 9.58 -5.84 -8.84
C HIS A 67 10.67 -6.90 -8.56
N ASP A 68 10.41 -8.17 -8.84
CA ASP A 68 11.39 -9.26 -8.69
C ASP A 68 12.61 -9.05 -9.60
N GLU A 69 12.40 -8.57 -10.84
CA GLU A 69 13.46 -8.18 -11.77
C GLU A 69 14.36 -7.05 -11.22
N HIS A 70 13.79 -6.19 -10.38
CA HIS A 70 14.49 -5.12 -9.66
C HIS A 70 14.98 -5.54 -8.26
N GLY A 71 14.89 -6.82 -7.90
CA GLY A 71 15.35 -7.37 -6.62
C GLY A 71 14.44 -7.07 -5.43
N ILE A 72 13.20 -6.64 -5.68
CA ILE A 72 12.19 -6.33 -4.66
C ILE A 72 11.17 -7.47 -4.58
N ASP A 73 11.21 -8.24 -3.50
CA ASP A 73 10.19 -9.25 -3.21
C ASP A 73 8.99 -8.60 -2.50
N LEU A 74 7.94 -8.26 -3.26
CA LEU A 74 6.71 -7.65 -2.74
C LEU A 74 6.02 -8.45 -1.63
N ARG A 75 6.29 -9.75 -1.47
CA ARG A 75 5.73 -10.55 -0.37
C ARG A 75 6.43 -10.30 0.97
N LYS A 76 7.61 -9.71 0.94
CA LYS A 76 8.43 -9.41 2.12
C LYS A 76 8.61 -7.92 2.34
N THR A 77 8.58 -7.13 1.27
CA THR A 77 8.65 -5.67 1.31
C THR A 77 7.42 -5.12 2.02
N LEU A 78 7.66 -4.17 2.91
CA LEU A 78 6.57 -3.54 3.65
C LEU A 78 5.90 -2.52 2.74
N VAL A 79 4.57 -2.48 2.73
CA VAL A 79 3.82 -1.67 1.74
C VAL A 79 4.25 -0.20 1.69
N TRP A 80 4.69 0.38 2.81
CA TRP A 80 5.18 1.76 2.91
C TRP A 80 6.58 2.02 2.36
N GLU A 81 7.31 0.96 2.01
CA GLU A 81 8.57 1.05 1.27
C GLU A 81 8.34 1.10 -0.24
N LEU A 82 7.07 1.14 -0.68
CA LEU A 82 6.66 1.23 -2.07
C LEU A 82 6.14 2.66 -2.34
N PRO A 83 6.97 3.59 -2.82
CA PRO A 83 6.56 4.98 -3.07
C PRO A 83 5.35 5.05 -4.01
N TRP A 84 5.35 4.19 -5.03
CA TRP A 84 4.28 4.16 -6.02
C TRP A 84 2.90 3.78 -5.46
N LEU A 85 2.83 3.18 -4.27
CA LEU A 85 1.58 2.68 -3.72
C LEU A 85 0.70 3.78 -3.11
N PHE A 86 1.29 4.87 -2.62
CA PHE A 86 0.56 5.89 -1.85
C PHE A 86 0.59 7.28 -2.48
N GLU A 87 1.53 7.57 -3.38
CA GLU A 87 1.71 8.92 -3.94
C GLU A 87 0.96 9.14 -5.27
N ASP A 88 -0.38 9.26 -5.31
CA ASP A 88 -1.14 9.68 -6.52
C ASP A 88 -0.84 8.90 -7.84
N HIS A 89 -0.22 7.73 -7.77
CA HIS A 89 0.15 6.95 -8.96
C HIS A 89 -1.03 6.22 -9.60
N ALA A 90 -2.23 6.36 -9.02
CA ALA A 90 -3.49 5.97 -9.61
C ALA A 90 -4.14 7.20 -10.25
N THR A 91 -4.23 7.22 -11.58
CA THR A 91 -4.87 8.31 -12.33
C THR A 91 -6.12 7.80 -13.03
N GLU A 92 -7.20 8.58 -13.03
CA GLU A 92 -8.38 8.24 -13.83
C GLU A 92 -8.06 8.47 -15.32
N GLU A 93 -8.23 7.42 -16.13
CA GLU A 93 -8.01 7.47 -17.57
C GLU A 93 -9.33 7.74 -18.33
N SER A 94 -10.45 7.28 -17.80
CA SER A 94 -11.78 7.48 -18.38
C SER A 94 -12.86 7.32 -17.32
N GLU A 95 -13.94 8.11 -17.41
CA GLU A 95 -15.12 8.00 -16.55
C GLU A 95 -16.19 7.05 -17.11
N ASP A 96 -16.27 6.89 -18.44
CA ASP A 96 -17.25 6.01 -19.10
C ASP A 96 -16.67 5.36 -20.38
N PRO A 97 -16.32 4.05 -20.34
CA PRO A 97 -16.34 3.20 -19.15
C PRO A 97 -15.27 3.63 -18.14
N HIS A 98 -15.53 3.48 -16.83
CA HIS A 98 -14.55 3.78 -15.78
C HIS A 98 -13.24 3.02 -15.99
N ARG A 99 -12.12 3.75 -16.03
CA ARG A 99 -10.75 3.23 -16.17
C ARG A 99 -9.80 3.95 -15.22
N MET A 100 -9.04 3.18 -14.46
CA MET A 100 -7.99 3.68 -13.56
C MET A 100 -6.63 3.16 -14.03
N ARG A 101 -5.65 4.04 -14.17
CA ARG A 101 -4.26 3.67 -14.49
C ARG A 101 -3.40 3.70 -13.24
N VAL A 102 -2.68 2.62 -12.98
CA VAL A 102 -1.66 2.53 -11.92
C VAL A 102 -0.30 2.34 -12.57
N THR A 103 0.68 3.16 -12.20
CA THR A 103 2.03 3.10 -12.81
C THR A 103 3.13 2.94 -11.76
N PRO A 104 3.41 1.71 -11.29
CA PRO A 104 4.58 1.44 -10.47
C PRO A 104 5.88 1.83 -11.17
N GLU A 105 6.78 2.44 -10.41
CA GLU A 105 8.10 2.86 -10.86
C GLU A 105 9.16 2.36 -9.88
N VAL A 106 10.23 1.77 -10.41
CA VAL A 106 11.40 1.32 -9.64
C VAL A 106 12.65 1.65 -10.46
N ASP A 107 13.62 2.33 -9.86
CA ASP A 107 14.90 2.72 -10.50
C ASP A 107 14.78 3.45 -11.86
N GLY A 108 13.62 4.05 -12.14
CA GLY A 108 13.31 4.77 -13.38
C GLY A 108 12.57 3.92 -14.42
N ASP A 109 12.54 2.60 -14.26
CA ASP A 109 11.75 1.69 -15.09
C ASP A 109 10.28 1.72 -14.62
N ARG A 110 9.35 1.49 -15.56
CA ARG A 110 7.92 1.64 -15.29
C ARG A 110 7.10 0.52 -15.90
N ILE A 111 6.12 0.07 -15.13
CA ILE A 111 5.01 -0.75 -15.61
C ILE A 111 3.71 0.03 -15.46
N SER A 112 2.83 -0.02 -16.44
CA SER A 112 1.53 0.62 -16.42
C SER A 112 0.43 -0.43 -16.50
N LEU A 113 -0.55 -0.32 -15.60
CA LEU A 113 -1.70 -1.21 -15.54
C LEU A 113 -2.97 -0.38 -15.64
N VAL A 114 -3.94 -0.86 -16.42
CA VAL A 114 -5.28 -0.26 -16.49
C VAL A 114 -6.26 -1.19 -15.81
N LEU A 115 -7.00 -0.67 -14.84
CA LEU A 115 -8.10 -1.34 -14.15
C LEU A 115 -9.44 -0.81 -14.70
N ASP A 116 -10.45 -1.68 -14.76
CA ASP A 116 -11.84 -1.27 -15.00
C ASP A 116 -12.56 -0.88 -13.69
N GLY A 117 -13.84 -0.50 -13.79
CA GLY A 117 -14.67 -0.14 -12.63
C GLY A 117 -14.88 -1.27 -11.61
N ASP A 118 -14.64 -2.52 -11.99
CA ASP A 118 -14.66 -3.68 -11.09
C ASP A 118 -13.28 -3.98 -10.48
N MET A 119 -12.31 -3.07 -10.68
CA MET A 119 -10.91 -3.20 -10.25
C MET A 119 -10.19 -4.41 -10.86
N SER A 120 -10.63 -4.86 -12.05
CA SER A 120 -9.95 -5.91 -12.80
C SER A 120 -8.91 -5.30 -13.74
N VAL A 121 -7.70 -5.87 -13.76
CA VAL A 121 -6.65 -5.45 -14.71
C VAL A 121 -7.04 -5.88 -16.12
N VAL A 122 -7.10 -4.92 -17.04
CA VAL A 122 -7.50 -5.10 -18.45
C VAL A 122 -6.39 -4.81 -19.46
N SER A 123 -5.36 -4.07 -19.06
CA SER A 123 -4.16 -3.78 -19.85
C SER A 123 -2.94 -3.78 -18.95
N VAL A 124 -1.82 -4.21 -19.51
CA VAL A 124 -0.50 -4.15 -18.89
C VAL A 124 0.50 -3.76 -19.97
N ASP A 125 1.22 -2.68 -19.74
CA ASP A 125 2.20 -2.13 -20.66
C ASP A 125 3.49 -1.85 -19.89
N THR A 126 4.61 -2.38 -20.35
CA THR A 126 5.94 -2.12 -19.78
C THR A 126 6.65 -1.08 -20.66
N ASP A 127 7.06 0.05 -20.09
CA ASP A 127 7.93 1.00 -20.79
C ASP A 127 9.39 0.54 -20.55
N PRO A 128 10.15 0.18 -21.60
CA PRO A 128 11.52 -0.30 -21.47
C PRO A 128 12.56 0.80 -21.21
#